data_AF-A0A1Z5LCW4-F1
#
_entry.id   AF-A0A1Z5LCW4-F1
#
_cell.length_a   1.000
_cell.length_b   1.000
_cell.length_c   1.000
_cell.angle_alpha   90.00
_cell.angle_beta   90.00
_cell.angle_gamma   90.00
#
_symmetry.space_group_name_H-M   'P 1'
#
loop_
_entity.id
_entity.type
_entity.pdbx_description
1 polymer ?
#
loop_
_entity_poly.entity_id
_entity_poly.type
_entity_poly.pdbx_seq_one_letter_code
_entity_poly.pdbx_strand_id
1 'polypeptide(L)'
;MHMHRQKADESYLIGKGLSPVQAYLNVPSRRVLPHRERSLPCSGLSECSEIVKIAQENGVDAIHPGYGFLSERADFAQACIDGGIRFIGPTPEVMAKMGDKIAARQSAISANVQVVPGTDNPVTTTKEAVEFVKDHGLPVIFKAAYGGGGRGMRVVKNLQDVEESFERASSEALSAFGNGAMFIERFIERPRHIEVQLLGDKTGDVVHLYERDCSVQRRHQKVIEMAPAINLDPKVRKAMLDDAVKLAKHVGYENAGTVEFLLEKTGKFYFIEVNARLQVEHTITEEITGVDLVQSQIRIAEGRTLKDLELMQENIKPQGCAIQCRVTTEDPAKNFQPDTGRIEVFRSGEGFGIRHRALKEFRVRGVKTNIPFLLNVFQ
;
A
#
# COMPACT_ATOMS: atom_id res chain seq x y z
N MET A 1 10.86 -24.38 -7.82
CA MET A 1 9.90 -24.48 -6.70
C MET A 1 10.05 -23.22 -5.87
N HIS A 2 8.97 -22.52 -5.54
CA HIS A 2 9.07 -21.31 -4.71
C HIS A 2 9.35 -21.71 -3.26
N MET A 3 10.30 -21.02 -2.60
CA MET A 3 10.75 -21.39 -1.26
C MET A 3 9.65 -21.34 -0.19
N HIS A 4 8.70 -20.40 -0.30
CA HIS A 4 7.61 -20.26 0.68
C HIS A 4 6.80 -21.56 0.85
N ARG A 5 6.62 -22.33 -0.23
CA ARG A 5 5.91 -23.62 -0.20
C ARG A 5 6.57 -24.64 0.74
N GLN A 6 7.88 -24.59 0.88
CA GLN A 6 8.66 -25.52 1.70
C GLN A 6 8.85 -25.02 3.14
N LYS A 7 8.36 -23.81 3.46
CA LYS A 7 8.49 -23.20 4.78
C LYS A 7 7.23 -23.33 5.63
N ALA A 8 6.09 -23.63 5.02
CA ALA A 8 4.87 -23.95 5.72
C ALA A 8 4.86 -25.44 6.14
N ASP A 9 4.16 -25.74 7.22
CA ASP A 9 3.97 -27.12 7.69
C ASP A 9 3.21 -27.98 6.65
N GLU A 10 2.24 -27.36 5.97
CA GLU A 10 1.48 -27.97 4.87
C GLU A 10 1.37 -27.01 3.68
N SER A 11 1.20 -27.56 2.47
CA SER A 11 1.05 -26.74 1.26
C SER A 11 0.12 -27.39 0.23
N TYR A 12 -0.75 -26.56 -0.36
CA TYR A 12 -1.77 -27.02 -1.31
C TYR A 12 -1.64 -26.28 -2.65
N LEU A 13 -2.07 -26.95 -3.72
CA LEU A 13 -2.13 -26.35 -5.05
C LEU A 13 -3.40 -25.50 -5.19
N ILE A 14 -3.27 -24.32 -5.80
CA ILE A 14 -4.39 -23.44 -6.16
C ILE A 14 -4.40 -23.15 -7.66
N GLY A 15 -5.57 -22.80 -8.19
CA GLY A 15 -5.74 -22.24 -9.53
C GLY A 15 -5.42 -23.21 -10.66
N LYS A 16 -5.77 -24.48 -10.50
CA LYS A 16 -5.54 -25.49 -11.54
C LYS A 16 -6.25 -25.08 -12.84
N GLY A 17 -5.49 -24.90 -13.91
CA GLY A 17 -6.00 -24.42 -15.21
C GLY A 17 -6.03 -22.90 -15.37
N LEU A 18 -5.65 -22.13 -14.35
CA LEU A 18 -5.49 -20.68 -14.42
C LEU A 18 -4.04 -20.30 -14.73
N SER A 19 -3.83 -19.07 -15.22
CA SER A 19 -2.47 -18.51 -15.28
C SER A 19 -1.92 -18.30 -13.86
N PRO A 20 -0.58 -18.27 -13.66
CA PRO A 20 0.01 -18.18 -12.33
C PRO A 20 -0.47 -16.98 -11.50
N VAL A 21 -0.66 -15.81 -12.12
CA VAL A 21 -1.15 -14.62 -11.40
C VAL A 21 -2.63 -14.76 -11.04
N GLN A 22 -3.45 -15.27 -11.97
CA GLN A 22 -4.88 -15.51 -11.72
C GLN A 22 -5.10 -16.53 -10.60
N ALA A 23 -4.22 -17.54 -10.47
CA ALA A 23 -4.29 -18.52 -9.40
C ALA A 23 -4.29 -17.87 -8.00
N TYR A 24 -3.48 -16.84 -7.78
CA TYR A 24 -3.42 -16.11 -6.51
C TYR A 24 -4.49 -15.01 -6.36
N LEU A 25 -5.21 -14.67 -7.42
CA LEU A 25 -6.27 -13.65 -7.43
C LEU A 25 -7.68 -14.26 -7.49
N ASN A 26 -7.79 -15.59 -7.41
CA ASN A 26 -9.02 -16.31 -7.67
C ASN A 26 -10.06 -16.11 -6.55
N VAL A 27 -10.88 -15.07 -6.71
CA VAL A 27 -12.06 -14.79 -5.89
C VAL A 27 -13.25 -14.72 -6.85
N PRO A 28 -14.23 -15.65 -6.75
CA PRO A 28 -15.46 -15.56 -7.54
C PRO A 28 -16.16 -14.24 -7.25
N SER A 29 -16.50 -13.48 -8.28
CA SER A 29 -17.25 -12.23 -8.11
C SER A 29 -18.62 -12.55 -7.51
N ARG A 30 -18.86 -12.20 -6.24
CA ARG A 30 -20.20 -12.26 -5.66
C ARG A 30 -21.11 -11.31 -6.43
N ARG A 31 -22.24 -11.81 -6.94
CA ARG A 31 -23.41 -10.95 -7.13
C ARG A 31 -23.82 -10.45 -5.75
N VAL A 32 -23.95 -9.15 -5.57
CA VAL A 32 -24.50 -8.57 -4.34
C VAL A 32 -25.94 -9.07 -4.20
N LEU A 33 -26.16 -10.06 -3.34
CA LEU A 33 -27.50 -10.53 -3.00
C LEU A 33 -28.17 -9.53 -2.02
N PRO A 34 -29.48 -9.27 -2.15
CA PRO A 34 -30.20 -8.30 -1.31
C PRO A 34 -30.19 -8.70 0.17
N HIS A 35 -30.31 -7.69 1.05
CA HIS A 35 -30.08 -7.74 2.51
C HIS A 35 -30.72 -8.89 3.32
N ARG A 36 -31.73 -9.59 2.79
CA ARG A 36 -32.49 -10.61 3.53
C ARG A 36 -31.87 -12.02 3.54
N GLU A 37 -30.80 -12.28 2.78
CA GLU A 37 -30.16 -13.61 2.69
C GLU A 37 -28.78 -13.71 3.36
N ARG A 38 -28.33 -12.67 4.07
CA ARG A 38 -26.99 -12.59 4.70
C ARG A 38 -26.75 -13.52 5.90
N SER A 39 -27.72 -14.35 6.31
CA SER A 39 -27.67 -15.14 7.55
C SER A 39 -27.22 -16.59 7.36
N LEU A 40 -26.81 -17.00 6.16
CA LEU A 40 -26.29 -18.35 5.90
C LEU A 40 -24.77 -18.29 5.70
N PRO A 41 -23.95 -19.01 6.51
CA PRO A 41 -22.55 -19.23 6.16
C PRO A 41 -22.50 -19.87 4.78
N CYS A 42 -21.56 -19.43 3.92
CA CYS A 42 -21.41 -19.80 2.50
C CYS A 42 -22.06 -21.17 2.18
N SER A 43 -23.37 -21.19 1.89
CA SER A 43 -24.16 -22.44 1.93
C SER A 43 -24.00 -23.29 0.68
N GLY A 44 -23.22 -22.80 -0.29
CA GLY A 44 -22.75 -23.53 -1.46
C GLY A 44 -21.25 -23.37 -1.64
N LEU A 45 -20.53 -24.50 -1.61
CA LEU A 45 -19.11 -24.60 -1.95
C LEU A 45 -18.74 -24.03 -3.34
N SER A 46 -19.69 -23.63 -4.19
CA SER A 46 -19.43 -23.07 -5.52
C SER A 46 -19.12 -21.58 -5.55
N GLU A 47 -19.36 -20.83 -4.46
CA GLU A 47 -19.31 -19.35 -4.48
C GLU A 47 -18.14 -18.73 -3.69
N CYS A 48 -17.43 -19.53 -2.90
CA CYS A 48 -16.30 -19.09 -2.08
C CYS A 48 -14.96 -19.11 -2.87
N SER A 49 -14.00 -18.23 -2.53
CA SER A 49 -12.64 -18.26 -3.10
C SER A 49 -12.00 -19.64 -2.89
N GLU A 50 -11.24 -20.13 -3.87
CA GLU A 50 -10.50 -21.40 -3.76
C GLU A 50 -9.59 -21.43 -2.53
N ILE A 51 -8.96 -20.29 -2.21
CA ILE A 51 -8.11 -20.14 -1.01
C ILE A 51 -8.94 -20.35 0.27
N VAL A 52 -10.15 -19.77 0.34
CA VAL A 52 -11.06 -19.93 1.48
C VAL A 52 -11.51 -21.37 1.62
N LYS A 53 -11.82 -22.06 0.52
CA LYS A 53 -12.23 -23.49 0.56
C LYS A 53 -11.12 -24.38 1.11
N ILE A 54 -9.90 -24.22 0.62
CA ILE A 54 -8.74 -24.98 1.11
C ILE A 54 -8.53 -24.72 2.60
N ALA A 55 -8.65 -23.46 3.04
CA ALA A 55 -8.55 -23.12 4.45
C ALA A 55 -9.63 -23.83 5.30
N GLN A 56 -10.88 -23.87 4.83
CA GLN A 56 -11.97 -24.59 5.52
C GLN A 56 -11.75 -26.11 5.56
N GLU A 57 -11.38 -26.71 4.43
CA GLU A 57 -11.14 -28.16 4.30
C GLU A 57 -10.02 -28.66 5.22
N ASN A 58 -9.08 -27.79 5.57
CA ASN A 58 -7.92 -28.10 6.41
C ASN A 58 -7.98 -27.46 7.81
N GLY A 59 -9.15 -26.95 8.22
CA GLY A 59 -9.35 -26.43 9.58
C GLY A 59 -8.49 -25.23 9.95
N VAL A 60 -8.20 -24.35 8.99
CA VAL A 60 -7.39 -23.14 9.21
C VAL A 60 -8.22 -22.05 9.93
N ASP A 61 -7.70 -21.54 11.05
CA ASP A 61 -8.39 -20.52 11.86
C ASP A 61 -8.29 -19.08 11.31
N ALA A 62 -7.23 -18.77 10.57
CA ALA A 62 -6.93 -17.42 10.13
C ALA A 62 -6.15 -17.38 8.82
N ILE A 63 -6.37 -16.33 8.02
CA ILE A 63 -5.62 -16.04 6.79
C ILE A 63 -4.90 -14.71 6.94
N HIS A 64 -3.57 -14.73 6.77
CA HIS A 64 -2.77 -13.53 6.59
C HIS A 64 -2.56 -13.27 5.10
N PRO A 65 -3.03 -12.13 4.55
CA PRO A 65 -2.97 -11.90 3.11
C PRO A 65 -1.62 -11.35 2.62
N GLY A 66 -0.63 -11.18 3.51
CA GLY A 66 0.61 -10.45 3.24
C GLY A 66 0.35 -9.05 2.68
N TYR A 67 0.95 -8.76 1.53
CA TYR A 67 0.76 -7.52 0.78
C TYR A 67 0.64 -7.81 -0.73
N GLY A 68 -0.01 -6.90 -1.47
CA GLY A 68 -0.41 -7.16 -2.86
C GLY A 68 -1.48 -8.26 -2.97
N PHE A 69 -1.74 -8.74 -4.18
CA PHE A 69 -2.78 -9.75 -4.44
C PHE A 69 -4.16 -9.40 -3.83
N LEU A 70 -4.59 -10.16 -2.82
CA LEU A 70 -5.90 -10.05 -2.18
C LEU A 70 -5.87 -9.24 -0.86
N SER A 71 -4.72 -8.70 -0.47
CA SER A 71 -4.55 -7.99 0.82
C SER A 71 -5.33 -6.70 0.95
N GLU A 72 -5.79 -6.10 -0.16
CA GLU A 72 -6.65 -4.90 -0.16
C GLU A 72 -8.05 -5.21 -0.72
N ARG A 73 -8.39 -6.50 -0.89
CA ARG A 73 -9.68 -6.93 -1.42
C ARG A 73 -10.68 -7.12 -0.28
N ALA A 74 -11.52 -6.10 -0.06
CA ALA A 74 -12.57 -6.13 0.96
C ALA A 74 -13.53 -7.32 0.80
N ASP A 75 -13.84 -7.71 -0.44
CA ASP A 75 -14.66 -8.88 -0.75
C ASP A 75 -13.98 -10.21 -0.39
N PHE A 76 -12.65 -10.30 -0.49
CA PHE A 76 -11.90 -11.46 0.00
C PHE A 76 -11.87 -11.52 1.53
N ALA A 77 -11.66 -10.38 2.20
CA ALA A 77 -11.74 -10.30 3.65
C ALA A 77 -13.14 -10.74 4.16
N GLN A 78 -14.20 -10.27 3.48
CA GLN A 78 -15.57 -10.70 3.78
C GLN A 78 -15.77 -12.20 3.53
N ALA A 79 -15.24 -12.75 2.44
CA ALA A 79 -15.33 -14.17 2.14
C ALA A 79 -14.63 -15.04 3.20
N CYS A 80 -13.52 -14.58 3.78
CA CYS A 80 -12.87 -15.26 4.90
C CYS A 80 -13.81 -15.30 6.11
N ILE A 81 -14.37 -14.15 6.50
CA ILE A 81 -15.27 -14.03 7.67
C ILE A 81 -16.52 -14.90 7.49
N ASP A 82 -17.15 -14.85 6.31
CA ASP A 82 -18.34 -15.66 6.00
C ASP A 82 -18.03 -17.17 5.96
N GLY A 83 -16.77 -17.53 5.71
CA GLY A 83 -16.24 -18.88 5.79
C GLY A 83 -15.87 -19.32 7.20
N GLY A 84 -16.05 -18.47 8.22
CA GLY A 84 -15.66 -18.75 9.60
C GLY A 84 -14.16 -18.61 9.87
N ILE A 85 -13.42 -17.98 8.96
CA ILE A 85 -11.96 -17.81 9.04
C ILE A 85 -11.64 -16.36 9.38
N ARG A 86 -10.76 -16.14 10.37
CA ARG A 86 -10.32 -14.78 10.72
C ARG A 86 -9.46 -14.20 9.59
N PHE A 87 -9.76 -12.99 9.17
CA PHE A 87 -8.88 -12.22 8.29
C PHE A 87 -7.90 -11.41 9.13
N ILE A 88 -6.59 -11.59 8.92
CA ILE A 88 -5.56 -10.84 9.63
C ILE A 88 -5.31 -9.52 8.87
N GLY A 89 -6.08 -8.50 9.22
CA GLY A 89 -6.08 -7.18 8.61
C GLY A 89 -7.26 -6.34 9.11
N PRO A 90 -7.49 -5.15 8.53
CA PRO A 90 -8.64 -4.31 8.88
C PRO A 90 -9.97 -4.96 8.49
N THR A 91 -11.09 -4.41 8.98
CA THR A 91 -12.41 -4.92 8.61
C THR A 91 -12.72 -4.69 7.12
N PRO A 92 -13.58 -5.53 6.49
CA PRO A 92 -13.99 -5.32 5.10
C PRO A 92 -14.56 -3.92 4.84
N GLU A 93 -15.31 -3.33 5.78
CA GLU A 93 -15.85 -1.98 5.60
C GLU A 93 -14.74 -0.93 5.56
N VAL A 94 -13.77 -1.00 6.47
CA VAL A 94 -12.62 -0.08 6.51
C VAL A 94 -11.78 -0.25 5.24
N MET A 95 -11.50 -1.48 4.82
CA MET A 95 -10.76 -1.75 3.58
C MET A 95 -11.47 -1.16 2.36
N ALA A 96 -12.78 -1.35 2.23
CA ALA A 96 -13.56 -0.80 1.12
C ALA A 96 -13.55 0.73 1.13
N LYS A 97 -13.73 1.35 2.30
CA LYS A 97 -13.74 2.80 2.47
C LYS A 97 -12.38 3.43 2.16
N MET A 98 -11.29 2.79 2.59
CA MET A 98 -9.94 3.33 2.45
C MET A 98 -9.28 2.96 1.11
N GLY A 99 -9.72 1.87 0.47
CA GLY A 99 -9.28 1.48 -0.88
C GLY A 99 -9.91 2.32 -1.99
N ASP A 100 -11.07 2.94 -1.75
CA ASP A 100 -11.65 3.94 -2.65
C ASP A 100 -11.05 5.32 -2.37
N LYS A 101 -10.37 5.89 -3.37
CA LYS A 101 -9.68 7.19 -3.24
C LYS A 101 -10.61 8.33 -2.86
N ILE A 102 -11.85 8.32 -3.35
CA ILE A 102 -12.84 9.36 -3.08
C ILE A 102 -13.29 9.24 -1.63
N ALA A 103 -13.70 8.03 -1.23
CA ALA A 103 -14.18 7.78 0.13
C ALA A 103 -13.06 7.98 1.18
N ALA A 104 -11.82 7.60 0.87
CA ALA A 104 -10.65 7.84 1.71
C ALA A 104 -10.38 9.35 1.86
N ARG A 105 -10.42 10.09 0.75
CA ARG A 105 -10.26 11.56 0.76
C ARG A 105 -11.35 12.27 1.55
N GLN A 106 -12.62 11.88 1.37
CA GLN A 106 -13.73 12.42 2.14
C GLN A 106 -13.59 12.10 3.64
N SER A 107 -13.10 10.90 3.98
CA SER A 107 -12.78 10.52 5.36
C SER A 107 -11.67 11.38 5.95
N ALA A 108 -10.61 11.67 5.19
CA ALA A 108 -9.54 12.57 5.61
C ALA A 108 -10.05 13.98 5.86
N ILE A 109 -10.85 14.55 4.95
CA ILE A 109 -11.48 15.88 5.13
C ILE A 109 -12.36 15.88 6.38
N SER A 110 -13.19 14.85 6.56
CA SER A 110 -14.11 14.73 7.71
C SER A 110 -13.37 14.57 9.05
N ALA A 111 -12.18 13.97 9.01
CA ALA A 111 -11.25 13.87 10.14
C ALA A 111 -10.40 15.14 10.34
N ASN A 112 -10.65 16.23 9.59
CA ASN A 112 -9.83 17.44 9.58
C ASN A 112 -8.34 17.16 9.29
N VAL A 113 -8.05 16.24 8.37
CA VAL A 113 -6.71 15.97 7.84
C VAL A 113 -6.56 16.69 6.49
N GLN A 114 -5.43 17.34 6.31
CA GLN A 114 -5.18 18.12 5.09
C GLN A 114 -5.01 17.20 3.87
N VAL A 115 -5.84 17.40 2.84
CA VAL A 115 -5.75 16.69 1.55
C VAL A 115 -5.23 17.61 0.46
N VAL A 116 -4.67 17.04 -0.62
CA VAL A 116 -4.22 17.82 -1.78
C VAL A 116 -5.40 18.61 -2.35
N PRO A 117 -5.33 19.93 -2.56
CA PRO A 117 -6.42 20.67 -3.20
C PRO A 117 -6.80 20.05 -4.55
N GLY A 118 -8.07 19.79 -4.77
CA GLY A 118 -8.56 19.01 -5.90
C GLY A 118 -10.08 19.10 -6.04
N THR A 119 -10.60 18.56 -7.14
CA THR A 119 -12.05 18.54 -7.40
C THR A 119 -12.78 17.69 -6.36
N ASP A 120 -13.94 18.15 -5.89
CA ASP A 120 -14.75 17.41 -4.92
C ASP A 120 -15.40 16.16 -5.52
N ASN A 121 -15.78 16.25 -6.80
CA ASN A 121 -16.39 15.17 -7.57
C ASN A 121 -15.54 14.86 -8.82
N PRO A 122 -15.69 13.66 -9.39
CA PRO A 122 -15.09 13.33 -10.68
C PRO A 122 -15.58 14.30 -11.77
N VAL A 123 -14.63 14.79 -12.55
CA VAL A 123 -14.81 15.64 -13.72
C VAL A 123 -14.97 14.76 -14.95
N THR A 124 -15.94 15.08 -15.80
CA THR A 124 -16.22 14.30 -17.03
C THR A 124 -16.05 15.11 -18.30
N THR A 125 -15.92 16.44 -18.18
CA THR A 125 -15.82 17.33 -19.34
C THR A 125 -14.55 18.18 -19.31
N THR A 126 -14.05 18.53 -20.49
CA THR A 126 -12.90 19.45 -20.65
C THR A 126 -13.20 20.84 -20.08
N LYS A 127 -14.45 21.31 -20.17
CA LYS A 127 -14.88 22.62 -19.64
C LYS A 127 -14.70 22.72 -18.13
N GLU A 128 -15.21 21.73 -17.39
CA GLU A 128 -15.03 21.63 -15.93
C GLU A 128 -13.54 21.59 -15.56
N ALA A 129 -12.71 20.90 -16.35
CA ALA A 129 -11.27 20.85 -16.12
C ALA A 129 -10.59 22.21 -16.31
N VAL A 130 -10.96 22.96 -17.34
CA VAL A 130 -10.46 24.32 -17.61
C VAL A 130 -10.90 25.30 -16.52
N GLU A 131 -12.16 25.22 -16.06
CA GLU A 131 -12.67 26.04 -14.96
C GLU A 131 -11.90 25.77 -13.66
N PHE A 132 -11.72 24.49 -13.30
CA PHE A 132 -10.96 24.12 -12.11
C PHE A 132 -9.53 24.69 -12.15
N VAL A 133 -8.84 24.57 -13.29
CA VAL A 133 -7.47 25.07 -13.47
C VAL A 133 -7.40 26.59 -13.39
N LYS A 134 -8.42 27.32 -13.88
CA LYS A 134 -8.48 28.77 -13.75
C LYS A 134 -8.63 29.21 -12.30
N ASP A 135 -9.40 28.48 -11.50
CA ASP A 135 -9.66 28.81 -10.10
C ASP A 135 -8.52 28.40 -9.16
N HIS A 136 -7.90 27.25 -9.40
CA HIS A 136 -6.90 26.65 -8.50
C HIS A 136 -5.45 26.85 -8.96
N GLY A 137 -5.25 27.28 -10.20
CA GLY A 137 -3.95 27.51 -10.80
C GLY A 137 -3.25 26.24 -11.29
N LEU A 138 -2.05 26.42 -11.83
CA LEU A 138 -1.17 25.38 -12.36
C LEU A 138 0.09 25.25 -11.48
N PRO A 139 0.79 24.10 -11.50
CA PRO A 139 0.47 22.89 -12.26
C PRO A 139 -0.60 22.01 -11.59
N VAL A 140 -1.32 21.23 -12.39
CA VAL A 140 -2.28 20.22 -11.93
C VAL A 140 -1.92 18.82 -12.43
N ILE A 141 -2.46 17.80 -11.79
CA ILE A 141 -2.38 16.41 -12.23
C ILE A 141 -3.79 15.86 -12.42
N PHE A 142 -4.04 15.28 -13.60
CA PHE A 142 -5.23 14.49 -13.88
C PHE A 142 -4.97 13.06 -13.43
N LYS A 143 -5.95 12.45 -12.77
CA LYS A 143 -5.91 11.06 -12.30
C LYS A 143 -7.23 10.38 -12.65
N ALA A 144 -7.21 9.15 -13.15
CA ALA A 144 -8.44 8.38 -13.33
C ALA A 144 -9.19 8.24 -11.99
N ALA A 145 -10.50 8.52 -11.98
CA ALA A 145 -11.33 8.40 -10.77
C ALA A 145 -11.54 6.95 -10.37
N TYR A 146 -11.63 6.06 -11.35
CA TYR A 146 -11.78 4.63 -11.17
C TYR A 146 -10.56 3.95 -11.79
N GLY A 147 -9.61 3.53 -10.96
CA GLY A 147 -8.39 2.88 -11.42
C GLY A 147 -7.14 3.13 -10.57
N GLY A 148 -6.08 2.39 -10.88
CA GLY A 148 -4.80 2.42 -10.16
C GLY A 148 -3.60 2.05 -11.04
N GLY A 149 -2.39 2.13 -10.48
CA GLY A 149 -1.19 1.62 -11.13
C GLY A 149 -0.56 2.49 -12.22
N GLY A 150 -0.69 3.82 -12.16
CA GLY A 150 0.06 4.70 -13.07
C GLY A 150 -0.69 5.15 -14.34
N ARG A 151 -1.76 4.45 -14.72
CA ARG A 151 -2.48 4.65 -15.99
C ARG A 151 -3.56 5.72 -15.87
N GLY A 152 -3.72 6.54 -16.89
CA GLY A 152 -4.64 7.70 -16.86
C GLY A 152 -4.18 8.79 -15.88
N MET A 153 -2.87 8.96 -15.69
CA MET A 153 -2.30 10.08 -14.94
C MET A 153 -1.51 11.02 -15.85
N ARG A 154 -1.76 12.33 -15.74
CA ARG A 154 -1.07 13.31 -16.58
C ARG A 154 -0.86 14.64 -15.86
N VAL A 155 0.37 15.13 -15.86
CA VAL A 155 0.71 16.44 -15.28
C VAL A 155 0.55 17.50 -16.36
N VAL A 156 -0.18 18.56 -16.03
CA VAL A 156 -0.42 19.71 -16.90
C VAL A 156 0.21 20.94 -16.27
N LYS A 157 1.07 21.61 -17.05
CA LYS A 157 1.83 22.79 -16.59
C LYS A 157 1.39 24.08 -17.27
N ASN A 158 0.75 24.00 -18.43
CA ASN A 158 0.29 25.16 -19.18
C ASN A 158 -1.22 25.06 -19.44
N LEU A 159 -1.90 26.20 -19.47
CA LEU A 159 -3.35 26.26 -19.67
C LEU A 159 -3.77 25.75 -21.06
N GLN A 160 -2.92 25.97 -22.08
CA GLN A 160 -3.17 25.54 -23.47
C GLN A 160 -3.20 24.01 -23.60
N ASP A 161 -2.51 23.29 -22.72
CA ASP A 161 -2.38 21.83 -22.78
C ASP A 161 -3.53 21.11 -22.05
N VAL A 162 -4.41 21.85 -21.33
CA VAL A 162 -5.45 21.29 -20.46
C VAL A 162 -6.44 20.43 -21.24
N GLU A 163 -6.99 20.95 -22.34
CA GLU A 163 -8.02 20.26 -23.12
C GLU A 163 -7.48 18.95 -23.72
N GLU A 164 -6.37 19.02 -24.48
CA GLU A 164 -5.75 17.84 -25.08
C GLU A 164 -5.33 16.82 -24.00
N SER A 165 -4.75 17.29 -22.89
CA SER A 165 -4.31 16.41 -21.81
C SER A 165 -5.47 15.70 -21.12
N PHE A 166 -6.62 16.38 -20.97
CA PHE A 166 -7.81 15.81 -20.34
C PHE A 166 -8.41 14.73 -21.24
N GLU A 167 -8.61 15.01 -22.52
CA GLU A 167 -9.18 14.04 -23.49
C GLU A 167 -8.32 12.78 -23.56
N ARG A 168 -7.00 12.93 -23.62
CA ARG A 168 -6.08 11.79 -23.66
C ARG A 168 -6.13 10.97 -22.37
N ALA A 169 -6.11 11.62 -21.21
CA ALA A 169 -6.15 10.93 -19.93
C ALA A 169 -7.51 10.22 -19.70
N SER A 170 -8.61 10.87 -20.06
CA SER A 170 -9.96 10.30 -20.01
C SER A 170 -10.12 9.11 -20.95
N SER A 171 -9.62 9.21 -22.19
CA SER A 171 -9.63 8.10 -23.17
C SER A 171 -8.82 6.90 -22.69
N GLU A 172 -7.63 7.14 -22.10
CA GLU A 172 -6.81 6.07 -21.53
C GLU A 172 -7.52 5.40 -20.34
N ALA A 173 -8.14 6.19 -19.45
CA ALA A 173 -8.92 5.67 -18.32
C ALA A 173 -10.13 4.85 -18.79
N LEU A 174 -10.86 5.34 -19.80
CA LEU A 174 -11.99 4.63 -20.40
C LEU A 174 -11.54 3.29 -21.02
N SER A 175 -10.43 3.29 -21.75
CA SER A 175 -9.90 2.08 -22.37
C SER A 175 -9.38 1.06 -21.35
N ALA A 176 -8.79 1.52 -20.25
CA ALA A 176 -8.18 0.65 -19.24
C ALA A 176 -9.19 0.15 -18.18
N PHE A 177 -10.14 0.99 -17.80
CA PHE A 177 -11.01 0.77 -16.63
C PHE A 177 -12.52 0.84 -16.95
N GLY A 178 -12.89 1.13 -18.20
CA GLY A 178 -14.29 1.25 -18.62
C GLY A 178 -14.98 2.53 -18.16
N ASN A 179 -14.25 3.47 -17.53
CA ASN A 179 -14.78 4.75 -17.07
C ASN A 179 -13.75 5.87 -17.30
N GLY A 180 -14.15 6.91 -18.04
CA GLY A 180 -13.30 8.06 -18.39
C GLY A 180 -13.34 9.22 -17.40
N ALA A 181 -14.02 9.08 -16.26
CA ALA A 181 -14.11 10.13 -15.25
C ALA A 181 -12.75 10.38 -14.57
N MET A 182 -12.43 11.65 -14.32
CA MET A 182 -11.12 12.10 -13.87
C MET A 182 -11.20 12.91 -12.57
N PHE A 183 -10.20 12.80 -11.70
CA PHE A 183 -9.91 13.77 -10.65
C PHE A 183 -8.82 14.72 -11.11
N ILE A 184 -8.96 15.98 -10.72
CA ILE A 184 -7.94 17.00 -10.92
C ILE A 184 -7.45 17.43 -9.55
N GLU A 185 -6.15 17.34 -9.35
CA GLU A 185 -5.49 17.78 -8.11
C GLU A 185 -4.37 18.75 -8.42
N ARG A 186 -4.06 19.64 -7.48
CA ARG A 186 -2.86 20.46 -7.55
C ARG A 186 -1.64 19.54 -7.61
N PHE A 187 -0.78 19.74 -8.60
CA PHE A 187 0.45 18.97 -8.71
C PHE A 187 1.49 19.53 -7.75
N ILE A 188 1.88 18.71 -6.77
CA ILE A 188 2.94 19.07 -5.85
C ILE A 188 4.28 18.82 -6.55
N GLU A 189 5.07 19.87 -6.73
CA GLU A 189 6.37 19.75 -7.39
C GLU A 189 7.46 19.25 -6.43
N ARG A 190 8.16 18.19 -6.82
CA ARG A 190 9.27 17.57 -6.06
C ARG A 190 8.92 17.32 -4.57
N PRO A 191 7.79 16.66 -4.27
CA PRO A 191 7.43 16.34 -2.90
C PRO A 191 8.37 15.26 -2.36
N ARG A 192 8.53 15.25 -1.04
CA ARG A 192 8.92 14.03 -0.33
C ARG A 192 7.68 13.16 -0.16
N HIS A 193 7.83 11.86 -0.35
CA HIS A 193 6.79 10.89 -0.05
C HIS A 193 7.07 10.35 1.36
N ILE A 194 6.26 10.78 2.33
CA ILE A 194 6.40 10.38 3.74
C ILE A 194 5.17 9.59 4.12
N GLU A 195 5.35 8.49 4.84
CA GLU A 195 4.25 7.63 5.24
C GLU A 195 4.38 7.25 6.71
N VAL A 196 3.24 7.02 7.37
CA VAL A 196 3.18 6.75 8.81
C VAL A 196 2.66 5.34 9.03
N GLN A 197 3.45 4.52 9.72
CA GLN A 197 3.03 3.19 10.14
C GLN A 197 2.04 3.32 11.29
N LEU A 198 0.91 2.61 11.17
CA LEU A 198 -0.10 2.52 12.21
C LEU A 198 -0.32 1.08 12.65
N LEU A 199 -0.77 0.94 13.89
CA LEU A 199 -1.30 -0.28 14.45
C LEU A 199 -2.53 0.08 15.30
N GLY A 200 -3.67 -0.53 14.99
CA GLY A 200 -4.92 -0.37 15.75
C GLY A 200 -5.42 -1.70 16.32
N ASP A 201 -6.19 -1.65 17.41
CA ASP A 201 -6.86 -2.82 17.97
C ASP A 201 -8.40 -2.69 17.95
N LYS A 202 -9.08 -3.76 18.41
CA LYS A 202 -10.55 -3.84 18.44
C LYS A 202 -11.22 -2.91 19.46
N THR A 203 -10.47 -2.29 20.36
CA THR A 203 -11.00 -1.35 21.35
C THR A 203 -11.09 0.08 20.79
N GLY A 204 -10.52 0.32 19.60
CA GLY A 204 -10.44 1.63 18.96
C GLY A 204 -9.17 2.40 19.30
N ASP A 205 -8.25 1.78 20.05
CA ASP A 205 -6.93 2.35 20.27
C ASP A 205 -6.07 2.18 19.02
N VAL A 206 -5.29 3.23 18.73
CA VAL A 206 -4.40 3.31 17.57
C VAL A 206 -3.11 4.02 18.00
N VAL A 207 -1.97 3.44 17.63
CA VAL A 207 -0.64 4.02 17.79
C VAL A 207 0.07 4.16 16.45
N HIS A 208 0.99 5.11 16.37
CA HIS A 208 1.94 5.20 15.26
C HIS A 208 3.28 4.58 15.63
N LEU A 209 3.93 3.96 14.65
CA LEU A 209 5.30 3.46 14.74
C LEU A 209 6.27 4.34 13.94
N TYR A 210 6.03 5.65 13.99
CA TYR A 210 6.79 6.69 13.29
C TYR A 210 6.63 6.64 11.77
N GLU A 211 7.35 7.54 11.10
CA GLU A 211 7.29 7.71 9.66
C GLU A 211 8.44 7.03 8.92
N ARG A 212 8.21 6.73 7.64
CA ARG A 212 9.20 6.33 6.66
C ARG A 212 9.27 7.36 5.54
N ASP A 213 10.47 7.58 5.01
CA ASP A 213 10.71 8.34 3.79
C ASP A 213 10.86 7.39 2.61
N CYS A 214 9.90 7.46 1.69
CA CYS A 214 9.81 6.62 0.49
C CYS A 214 9.97 7.47 -0.79
N SER A 215 10.66 8.63 -0.69
CA SER A 215 10.82 9.59 -1.79
C SER A 215 11.75 9.10 -2.91
N VAL A 216 12.62 8.11 -2.63
CA VAL A 216 13.52 7.54 -3.64
C VAL A 216 12.72 6.57 -4.51
N GLN A 217 12.18 7.10 -5.60
CA GLN A 217 11.29 6.38 -6.50
C GLN A 217 11.79 6.40 -7.95
N ARG A 218 11.47 5.35 -8.70
CA ARG A 218 11.64 5.29 -10.15
C ARG A 218 10.28 4.97 -10.79
N ARG A 219 9.80 5.85 -11.68
CA ARG A 219 8.49 5.71 -12.34
C ARG A 219 7.34 5.39 -11.36
N HIS A 220 7.28 6.13 -10.25
CA HIS A 220 6.29 5.97 -9.16
C HIS A 220 6.37 4.64 -8.40
N GLN A 221 7.45 3.88 -8.54
CA GLN A 221 7.73 2.72 -7.70
C GLN A 221 8.80 3.11 -6.68
N LYS A 222 8.53 2.83 -5.41
CA LYS A 222 9.52 2.96 -4.33
C LYS A 222 10.74 2.09 -4.67
N VAL A 223 11.94 2.54 -4.34
CA VAL A 223 13.20 1.80 -4.60
C VAL A 223 14.01 1.66 -3.32
N ILE A 224 14.13 2.77 -2.58
CA ILE A 224 14.82 2.84 -1.30
C ILE A 224 13.88 3.53 -0.33
N GLU A 225 13.74 2.93 0.84
CA GLU A 225 12.90 3.42 1.92
C GLU A 225 13.76 3.59 3.17
N MET A 226 13.45 4.60 4.00
CA MET A 226 14.28 4.97 5.14
C MET A 226 13.42 5.32 6.36
N ALA A 227 13.84 4.90 7.55
CA ALA A 227 13.13 5.20 8.80
C ALA A 227 14.13 5.61 9.90
N PRO A 228 13.84 6.63 10.73
CA PRO A 228 12.82 7.65 10.49
C PRO A 228 13.20 8.55 9.28
N ALA A 229 12.32 9.44 8.87
CA ALA A 229 12.59 10.38 7.78
C ALA A 229 13.72 11.35 8.16
N ILE A 230 14.83 11.33 7.42
CA ILE A 230 16.00 12.18 7.68
C ILE A 230 15.64 13.66 7.46
N ASN A 231 16.17 14.55 8.30
CA ASN A 231 15.99 16.02 8.20
C ASN A 231 14.52 16.46 8.13
N LEU A 232 13.61 15.73 8.77
CA LEU A 232 12.23 16.15 8.94
C LEU A 232 12.10 17.04 10.19
N ASP A 233 11.52 18.24 10.04
CA ASP A 233 11.25 19.13 11.17
C ASP A 233 10.39 18.40 12.22
N PRO A 234 10.80 18.32 13.50
CA PRO A 234 10.05 17.63 14.55
C PRO A 234 8.59 18.10 14.69
N LYS A 235 8.30 19.38 14.43
CA LYS A 235 6.92 19.91 14.47
C LYS A 235 6.09 19.37 13.32
N VAL A 236 6.66 19.31 12.12
CA VAL A 236 5.99 18.75 10.93
C VAL A 236 5.79 17.25 11.11
N ARG A 237 6.81 16.52 11.61
CA ARG A 237 6.70 15.11 11.99
C ARG A 237 5.54 14.90 12.94
N LYS A 238 5.51 15.61 14.07
CA LYS A 238 4.46 15.46 15.07
C LYS A 238 3.07 15.70 14.47
N ALA A 239 2.90 16.78 13.70
CA ALA A 239 1.62 17.09 13.07
C ALA A 239 1.15 15.98 12.10
N MET A 240 2.07 15.42 11.31
CA MET A 240 1.76 14.33 10.38
C MET A 240 1.41 13.02 11.10
N LEU A 241 2.15 12.69 12.17
CA LEU A 241 1.87 11.52 13.01
C LEU A 241 0.51 11.65 13.71
N ASP A 242 0.21 12.82 14.27
CA ASP A 242 -1.07 13.13 14.90
C ASP A 242 -2.22 13.01 13.88
N ASP A 243 -2.05 13.53 12.66
CA ASP A 243 -3.04 13.45 11.58
C ASP A 243 -3.30 12.01 11.12
N ALA A 244 -2.26 11.18 11.02
CA ALA A 244 -2.40 9.77 10.67
C ALA A 244 -3.21 9.00 11.73
N VAL A 245 -2.88 9.18 13.03
CA VAL A 245 -3.60 8.54 14.13
C VAL A 245 -5.05 9.04 14.20
N LYS A 246 -5.27 10.36 14.02
CA LYS A 246 -6.61 10.96 13.98
C LYS A 246 -7.48 10.37 12.87
N LEU A 247 -6.94 10.23 11.65
CA LEU A 247 -7.64 9.59 10.54
C LEU A 247 -8.01 8.14 10.85
N ALA A 248 -7.05 7.36 11.34
CA ALA A 248 -7.28 5.96 11.67
C ALA A 248 -8.32 5.75 12.77
N LYS A 249 -8.28 6.56 13.85
CA LYS A 249 -9.32 6.56 14.88
C LYS A 249 -10.69 6.95 14.32
N HIS A 250 -10.74 7.96 13.46
CA HIS A 250 -11.99 8.42 12.85
C HIS A 250 -12.68 7.33 12.00
N VAL A 251 -11.91 6.48 11.33
CA VAL A 251 -12.46 5.38 10.51
C VAL A 251 -12.60 4.06 11.27
N GLY A 252 -12.22 4.00 12.55
CA GLY A 252 -12.23 2.76 13.34
C GLY A 252 -11.24 1.72 12.81
N TYR A 253 -10.04 2.16 12.44
CA TYR A 253 -9.02 1.30 11.85
C TYR A 253 -8.50 0.24 12.84
N GLU A 254 -8.41 -1.01 12.39
CA GLU A 254 -7.86 -2.14 13.14
C GLU A 254 -6.67 -2.75 12.38
N ASN A 255 -5.75 -3.38 13.11
CA ASN A 255 -4.58 -4.09 12.60
C ASN A 255 -3.53 -3.13 12.00
N ALA A 256 -2.58 -3.63 11.21
CA ALA A 256 -1.54 -2.79 10.62
C ALA A 256 -2.06 -2.01 9.40
N GLY A 257 -1.59 -0.78 9.25
CA GLY A 257 -1.90 0.08 8.11
C GLY A 257 -0.86 1.16 7.91
N THR A 258 -0.88 1.81 6.76
CA THR A 258 0.01 2.95 6.50
C THR A 258 -0.78 4.11 5.89
N VAL A 259 -0.59 5.32 6.44
CA VAL A 259 -1.12 6.56 5.88
C VAL A 259 -0.01 7.26 5.11
N GLU A 260 -0.23 7.56 3.84
CA GLU A 260 0.76 8.20 2.96
C GLU A 260 0.49 9.70 2.76
N PHE A 261 1.57 10.49 2.75
CA PHE A 261 1.56 11.94 2.60
C PHE A 261 2.57 12.43 1.56
N LEU A 262 2.21 13.50 0.84
CA LEU A 262 3.16 14.33 0.11
C LEU A 262 3.59 15.49 0.99
N LEU A 263 4.90 15.64 1.21
CA LEU A 263 5.48 16.74 1.96
C LEU A 263 6.21 17.72 1.02
N GLU A 264 5.81 18.98 1.06
CA GLU A 264 6.47 20.08 0.38
C GLU A 264 7.72 20.55 1.13
N LYS A 265 8.63 21.22 0.40
CA LYS A 265 9.78 21.92 1.01
C LYS A 265 9.40 23.01 2.01
N THR A 266 8.18 23.55 1.89
CA THR A 266 7.63 24.57 2.80
C THR A 266 7.22 24.00 4.16
N GLY A 267 7.19 22.67 4.32
CA GLY A 267 6.70 21.98 5.51
C GLY A 267 5.21 21.64 5.45
N LYS A 268 4.47 22.10 4.42
CA LYS A 268 3.08 21.69 4.19
C LYS A 268 3.03 20.25 3.72
N PHE A 269 2.10 19.46 4.26
CA PHE A 269 1.91 18.07 3.87
C PHE A 269 0.44 17.79 3.54
N TYR A 270 0.23 16.75 2.73
CA TYR A 270 -1.08 16.42 2.18
C TYR A 270 -1.28 14.92 2.16
N PHE A 271 -2.37 14.44 2.75
CA PHE A 271 -2.81 13.06 2.66
C PHE A 271 -3.03 12.64 1.20
N ILE A 272 -2.64 11.41 0.88
CA ILE A 272 -2.80 10.80 -0.45
C ILE A 272 -3.71 9.58 -0.37
N GLU A 273 -3.32 8.59 0.43
CA GLU A 273 -3.97 7.30 0.48
C GLU A 273 -3.66 6.57 1.79
N VAL A 274 -4.44 5.51 2.06
CA VAL A 274 -4.15 4.55 3.12
C VAL A 274 -3.95 3.18 2.48
N ASN A 275 -2.82 2.57 2.78
CA ASN A 275 -2.58 1.17 2.47
C ASN A 275 -3.14 0.34 3.62
N ALA A 276 -4.29 -0.29 3.39
CA ALA A 276 -5.05 -1.02 4.41
C ALA A 276 -4.48 -2.42 4.72
N ARG A 277 -3.15 -2.51 4.82
CA ARG A 277 -2.36 -3.75 4.91
C ARG A 277 -0.92 -3.48 5.35
N LEU A 278 -0.16 -4.55 5.55
CA LEU A 278 1.30 -4.47 5.68
C LEU A 278 1.93 -3.96 4.36
N GLN A 279 3.08 -3.28 4.48
CA GLN A 279 3.88 -2.82 3.35
C GLN A 279 5.23 -3.54 3.32
N VAL A 280 5.91 -3.50 2.18
CA VAL A 280 7.19 -4.21 1.99
C VAL A 280 8.26 -3.63 2.92
N GLU A 281 8.23 -2.31 3.09
CA GLU A 281 9.08 -1.47 3.92
C GLU A 281 8.72 -1.43 5.40
N HIS A 282 7.87 -2.34 5.90
CA HIS A 282 7.60 -2.45 7.34
C HIS A 282 8.87 -2.76 8.14
N THR A 283 9.81 -3.52 7.55
CA THR A 283 11.05 -3.98 8.20
C THR A 283 11.86 -2.84 8.81
N ILE A 284 11.99 -1.71 8.12
CA ILE A 284 12.76 -0.56 8.64
C ILE A 284 12.06 0.15 9.80
N THR A 285 10.73 0.02 9.91
CA THR A 285 10.00 0.43 11.10
C THR A 285 10.26 -0.53 12.26
N GLU A 286 10.25 -1.84 12.00
CA GLU A 286 10.58 -2.85 13.03
C GLU A 286 12.00 -2.65 13.57
N GLU A 287 12.98 -2.44 12.69
CA GLU A 287 14.38 -2.22 13.05
C GLU A 287 14.59 -1.01 13.97
N ILE A 288 13.88 0.10 13.73
CA ILE A 288 14.04 1.29 14.58
C ILE A 288 13.17 1.25 15.84
N THR A 289 12.07 0.49 15.85
CA THR A 289 11.14 0.49 17.01
C THR A 289 11.29 -0.72 17.91
N GLY A 290 11.86 -1.81 17.41
CA GLY A 290 11.89 -3.12 18.06
C GLY A 290 10.54 -3.84 18.07
N VAL A 291 9.53 -3.32 17.38
CA VAL A 291 8.18 -3.91 17.34
C VAL A 291 8.07 -4.82 16.13
N ASP A 292 7.80 -6.11 16.36
CA ASP A 292 7.46 -7.08 15.31
C ASP A 292 6.01 -6.85 14.85
N LEU A 293 5.85 -6.26 13.67
CA LEU A 293 4.56 -5.89 13.11
C LEU A 293 3.77 -7.13 12.72
N VAL A 294 4.37 -8.13 12.08
CA VAL A 294 3.67 -9.35 11.64
C VAL A 294 3.12 -10.12 12.84
N GLN A 295 3.93 -10.29 13.88
CA GLN A 295 3.49 -10.90 15.13
C GLN A 295 2.37 -10.09 15.78
N SER A 296 2.50 -8.76 15.83
CA SER A 296 1.48 -7.87 16.38
C SER A 296 0.16 -7.96 15.61
N GLN A 297 0.20 -8.05 14.28
CA GLN A 297 -0.99 -8.25 13.43
C GLN A 297 -1.75 -9.53 13.81
N ILE A 298 -1.01 -10.64 14.01
CA ILE A 298 -1.59 -11.92 14.43
C ILE A 298 -2.19 -11.79 15.83
N ARG A 299 -1.46 -11.22 16.79
CA ARG A 299 -1.94 -11.04 18.18
C ARG A 299 -3.20 -10.16 18.26
N ILE A 300 -3.27 -9.10 17.47
CA ILE A 300 -4.47 -8.26 17.39
C ILE A 300 -5.64 -9.05 16.80
N ALA A 301 -5.41 -9.85 15.76
CA ALA A 301 -6.43 -10.72 15.20
C ALA A 301 -6.91 -11.80 16.19
N GLU A 302 -6.05 -12.27 17.10
CA GLU A 302 -6.39 -13.12 18.26
C GLU A 302 -7.26 -12.39 19.30
N GLY A 303 -7.36 -11.06 19.24
CA GLY A 303 -8.13 -10.22 20.15
C GLY A 303 -7.32 -9.55 21.26
N ARG A 304 -5.98 -9.56 21.18
CA ARG A 304 -5.13 -8.78 22.11
C ARG A 304 -5.28 -7.29 21.84
N THR A 305 -5.31 -6.51 22.91
CA THR A 305 -5.27 -5.04 22.84
C THR A 305 -3.84 -4.54 22.71
N LEU A 306 -3.63 -3.31 22.24
CA LEU A 306 -2.33 -2.65 22.22
C LEU A 306 -1.73 -2.56 23.63
N LYS A 307 -2.58 -2.41 24.65
CA LYS A 307 -2.16 -2.45 26.05
C LYS A 307 -1.64 -3.83 26.47
N ASP A 308 -2.30 -4.92 26.06
CA ASP A 308 -1.82 -6.30 26.33
C ASP A 308 -0.47 -6.58 25.66
N LEU A 309 -0.20 -5.91 24.53
CA LEU A 309 1.05 -6.00 23.79
C LEU A 309 2.11 -4.99 24.28
N GLU A 310 1.81 -4.19 25.30
CA GLU A 310 2.66 -3.11 25.81
C GLU A 310 3.01 -2.02 24.77
N LEU A 311 2.23 -1.95 23.69
CA LEU A 311 2.39 -1.01 22.57
C LEU A 311 1.60 0.28 22.79
N MET A 312 1.92 0.99 23.87
CA MET A 312 1.40 2.33 24.15
C MET A 312 2.29 3.40 23.50
N GLN A 313 1.71 4.53 23.06
CA GLN A 313 2.41 5.53 22.26
C GLN A 313 3.67 6.08 22.94
N GLU A 314 3.63 6.25 24.27
CA GLU A 314 4.74 6.74 25.10
C GLU A 314 5.95 5.77 25.18
N ASN A 315 5.72 4.47 24.91
CA ASN A 315 6.73 3.43 24.98
C ASN A 315 7.45 3.22 23.64
N ILE A 316 6.83 3.62 22.53
CA ILE A 316 7.38 3.47 21.19
C ILE A 316 8.37 4.61 20.92
N LYS A 317 9.66 4.29 20.83
CA LYS A 317 10.72 5.27 20.57
C LYS A 317 11.67 4.73 19.48
N PRO A 318 12.02 5.55 18.49
CA PRO A 318 12.92 5.12 17.43
C PRO A 318 14.35 5.05 17.96
N GLN A 319 15.07 3.98 17.63
CA GLN A 319 16.46 3.75 17.92
C GLN A 319 17.25 3.71 16.60
N GLY A 320 18.15 4.67 16.43
CA GLY A 320 18.97 4.77 15.22
C GLY A 320 18.15 5.07 13.95
N CYS A 321 18.62 4.52 12.83
CA CYS A 321 17.97 4.62 11.53
C CYS A 321 18.14 3.33 10.75
N ALA A 322 17.15 2.97 9.94
CA ALA A 322 17.16 1.80 9.09
C ALA A 322 16.86 2.21 7.64
N ILE A 323 17.42 1.44 6.71
CA ILE A 323 17.30 1.70 5.27
C ILE A 323 17.07 0.38 4.57
N GLN A 324 16.03 0.33 3.74
CA GLN A 324 15.72 -0.83 2.92
C GLN A 324 16.05 -0.52 1.46
N CYS A 325 16.60 -1.52 0.77
CA CYS A 325 16.67 -1.54 -0.68
C CYS A 325 16.30 -2.92 -1.18
N ARG A 326 15.65 -2.99 -2.35
CA ARG A 326 15.23 -4.26 -2.95
C ARG A 326 16.17 -4.67 -4.08
N VAL A 327 16.84 -5.80 -3.88
CA VAL A 327 17.60 -6.45 -4.94
C VAL A 327 16.64 -7.21 -5.84
N THR A 328 16.52 -6.77 -7.10
CA THR A 328 15.64 -7.38 -8.11
C THR A 328 16.48 -7.95 -9.26
N THR A 329 15.85 -8.73 -10.16
CA THR A 329 16.50 -9.20 -11.40
C THR A 329 16.43 -8.17 -12.53
N GLU A 330 15.98 -6.94 -12.26
CA GLU A 330 15.94 -5.88 -13.26
C GLU A 330 17.36 -5.51 -13.71
N ASP A 331 17.62 -5.55 -15.01
CA ASP A 331 18.91 -5.15 -15.58
C ASP A 331 18.93 -3.64 -15.89
N PRO A 332 19.68 -2.81 -15.12
CA PRO A 332 19.74 -1.37 -15.37
C PRO A 332 20.27 -1.02 -16.77
N ALA A 333 21.09 -1.89 -17.38
CA ALA A 333 21.62 -1.69 -18.73
C ALA A 333 20.58 -1.98 -19.84
N LYS A 334 19.48 -2.67 -19.50
CA LYS A 334 18.35 -2.98 -20.41
C LYS A 334 17.06 -2.31 -19.96
N ASN A 335 17.14 -1.04 -19.58
CA ASN A 335 15.97 -0.24 -19.13
C ASN A 335 15.18 -0.90 -17.98
N PHE A 336 15.87 -1.65 -17.12
CA PHE A 336 15.29 -2.36 -15.97
C PHE A 336 14.31 -3.47 -16.36
N GLN A 337 14.53 -4.11 -17.52
CA GLN A 337 13.80 -5.34 -17.84
C GLN A 337 14.16 -6.44 -16.84
N PRO A 338 13.19 -7.14 -16.24
CA PRO A 338 13.48 -8.28 -15.36
C PRO A 338 14.15 -9.41 -16.14
N ASP A 339 15.34 -9.79 -15.70
CA ASP A 339 16.04 -10.97 -16.21
C ASP A 339 15.43 -12.25 -15.64
N THR A 340 15.54 -13.34 -16.40
CA THR A 340 14.97 -14.64 -16.06
C THR A 340 15.98 -15.74 -16.33
N GLY A 341 16.03 -16.75 -15.48
CA GLY A 341 17.00 -17.82 -15.60
C GLY A 341 17.19 -18.57 -14.29
N ARG A 342 18.17 -19.46 -14.27
CA ARG A 342 18.57 -20.19 -13.06
C ARG A 342 19.60 -19.36 -12.31
N ILE A 343 19.38 -19.13 -11.01
CA ILE A 343 20.42 -18.62 -10.13
C ILE A 343 21.44 -19.74 -9.90
N GLU A 344 22.68 -19.53 -10.34
CA GLU A 344 23.77 -20.50 -10.24
C GLU A 344 24.55 -20.32 -8.92
N VAL A 345 24.71 -19.07 -8.49
CA VAL A 345 25.39 -18.72 -7.24
C VAL A 345 24.56 -17.66 -6.54
N PHE A 346 24.32 -17.88 -5.25
CA PHE A 346 23.72 -16.92 -4.34
C PHE A 346 24.53 -16.86 -3.05
N ARG A 347 25.08 -15.69 -2.73
CA ARG A 347 25.63 -15.38 -1.41
C ARG A 347 25.07 -14.05 -0.94
N SER A 348 24.42 -14.07 0.22
CA SER A 348 24.00 -12.87 0.96
C SER A 348 25.20 -12.06 1.41
N GLY A 349 25.02 -10.74 1.50
CA GLY A 349 25.92 -9.90 2.30
C GLY A 349 25.51 -9.99 3.77
N GLU A 350 26.46 -10.19 4.66
CA GLU A 350 26.23 -10.36 6.11
C GLU A 350 27.11 -9.40 6.91
N GLY A 351 26.74 -9.14 8.17
CA GLY A 351 27.50 -8.29 9.09
C GLY A 351 26.69 -7.17 9.74
N PHE A 352 27.05 -6.82 10.96
CA PHE A 352 26.31 -5.86 11.79
C PHE A 352 26.35 -4.43 11.21
N GLY A 353 25.19 -3.90 10.81
CA GLY A 353 24.98 -2.46 10.61
C GLY A 353 25.62 -1.79 9.38
N ILE A 354 25.95 -2.50 8.28
CA ILE A 354 26.68 -1.88 7.16
C ILE A 354 25.97 -1.97 5.78
N ARG A 355 25.25 -0.89 5.47
CA ARG A 355 24.55 -0.54 4.20
C ARG A 355 25.34 -0.84 2.91
N HIS A 356 26.54 -0.28 2.76
CA HIS A 356 27.28 -0.31 1.49
C HIS A 356 28.15 -1.57 1.31
N ARG A 357 28.61 -2.17 2.42
CA ARG A 357 29.43 -3.38 2.42
C ARG A 357 28.60 -4.61 2.07
N ALA A 358 27.39 -4.74 2.64
CA ALA A 358 26.50 -5.86 2.35
C ALA A 358 26.17 -5.97 0.85
N LEU A 359 25.84 -4.85 0.18
CA LEU A 359 25.60 -4.84 -1.27
C LEU A 359 26.85 -5.16 -2.09
N LYS A 360 28.02 -4.70 -1.66
CA LYS A 360 29.31 -5.04 -2.31
C LYS A 360 29.75 -6.47 -2.08
N GLU A 361 29.28 -7.14 -1.03
CA GLU A 361 29.57 -8.54 -0.72
C GLU A 361 28.53 -9.49 -1.32
N PHE A 362 27.33 -8.99 -1.63
CA PHE A 362 26.26 -9.75 -2.28
C PHE A 362 26.74 -10.32 -3.62
N ARG A 363 26.56 -11.63 -3.84
CA ARG A 363 26.93 -12.30 -5.09
C ARG A 363 25.74 -13.06 -5.65
N VAL A 364 25.30 -12.63 -6.84
CA VAL A 364 24.33 -13.37 -7.66
C VAL A 364 24.97 -13.67 -9.01
N ARG A 365 24.91 -14.94 -9.45
CA ARG A 365 25.29 -15.36 -10.80
C ARG A 365 24.16 -16.16 -11.44
N GLY A 366 24.13 -16.18 -12.77
CA GLY A 366 23.08 -16.82 -13.57
C GLY A 366 21.93 -15.89 -13.97
N VAL A 367 21.76 -14.76 -13.28
CA VAL A 367 20.83 -13.67 -13.64
C VAL A 367 21.46 -12.31 -13.36
N LYS A 368 21.03 -11.28 -14.08
CA LYS A 368 21.36 -9.87 -13.80
C LYS A 368 20.61 -9.36 -12.58
N THR A 369 21.14 -8.29 -11.98
CA THR A 369 20.53 -7.63 -10.82
C THR A 369 20.65 -6.12 -10.89
N ASN A 370 19.80 -5.43 -10.14
CA ASN A 370 19.84 -3.98 -10.00
C ASN A 370 20.91 -3.47 -8.99
N ILE A 371 21.76 -4.34 -8.44
CA ILE A 371 22.78 -3.97 -7.43
C ILE A 371 23.69 -2.81 -7.88
N PRO A 372 24.21 -2.76 -9.12
CA PRO A 372 25.04 -1.63 -9.57
C PRO A 372 24.29 -0.30 -9.52
N PHE A 373 22.99 -0.30 -9.84
CA PHE A 373 22.15 0.88 -9.73
C PHE A 373 21.97 1.30 -8.28
N LEU A 374 21.67 0.36 -7.37
CA LEU A 374 21.53 0.65 -5.94
C LEU A 374 22.81 1.24 -5.33
N LEU A 375 23.98 0.70 -5.70
CA LEU A 375 25.27 1.23 -5.26
C LEU A 375 25.49 2.68 -5.69
N ASN A 376 25.05 3.05 -6.90
CA ASN A 376 25.14 4.43 -7.40
C ASN A 376 24.18 5.38 -6.69
N VAL A 377 23.00 4.90 -6.26
CA VAL A 377 22.05 5.74 -5.50
C VAL A 377 22.58 6.05 -4.08
N PHE A 378 23.47 5.19 -3.55
CA PHE A 378 24.09 5.39 -2.24
C PHE A 378 25.38 6.22 -2.26
N GLN A 379 25.91 6.56 -3.45
CA GLN A 379 26.99 7.53 -3.61
C GLN A 379 26.42 8.93 -3.62
#